data_AF-A0A1H1VYF9-F1
#
_entry.id   AF-A0A1H1VYF9-F1
#
_cell.length_a   1.000
_cell.length_b   1.000
_cell.length_c   1.000
_cell.angle_alpha   90.00
_cell.angle_beta   90.00
_cell.angle_gamma   90.00
#
_symmetry.space_group_name_H-M   'P 1'
#
loop_
_entity.id
_entity.type
_entity.pdbx_description
1 polymer ?
#
loop_
_entity_poly.entity_id
_entity_poly.type
_entity_poly.pdbx_seq_one_letter_code
_entity_poly.pdbx_strand_id
1 'polypeptide(L)'
;MAGQWITPKEYSAKVILTKDQISQAMVAQSAILENGLKIFDGEKLVNLLNGAAVIIGAIFLKNSAVGLGGVIHSVFSAILPGSRKQKLENMLKDGIISGYMKGLDFMSANGDRYDMVEIELPFYEFVNTDATQNWRFASGGGRVTRAKVKGGGWQE
;
A
#
# COMPACT_ATOMS: atom_id res chain seq x y z
N MET A 1 -15.36 -2.56 22.17
CA MET A 1 -14.76 -1.22 22.32
C MET A 1 -13.94 -0.96 21.06
N ALA A 2 -14.24 0.10 20.30
CA ALA A 2 -13.39 0.50 19.18
C ALA A 2 -12.09 1.06 19.78
N GLY A 3 -10.94 0.41 19.50
CA GLY A 3 -9.64 0.87 19.98
C GLY A 3 -9.38 2.28 19.47
N GLN A 4 -8.83 3.15 20.32
CA GLN A 4 -8.43 4.48 19.88
C GLN A 4 -7.27 4.36 18.91
N TRP A 5 -7.33 5.09 17.80
CA TRP A 5 -6.21 5.21 16.86
C TRP A 5 -5.19 6.20 17.42
N ILE A 6 -3.92 5.80 17.45
CA ILE A 6 -2.85 6.72 17.84
C ILE A 6 -2.46 7.64 16.67
N THR A 7 -1.65 8.66 16.96
CA THR A 7 -1.06 9.55 15.95
C THR A 7 -0.39 8.71 14.86
N PRO A 8 -0.73 8.91 13.58
CA PRO A 8 -0.13 8.16 12.49
C PRO A 8 1.37 8.41 12.37
N LYS A 9 2.11 7.40 11.91
CA LYS A 9 3.57 7.44 11.72
C LYS A 9 3.93 7.50 10.24
N GLU A 10 4.89 8.35 9.90
CA GLU A 10 5.50 8.42 8.56
C GLU A 10 6.90 7.82 8.59
N TYR A 11 7.25 6.97 7.62
CA TYR A 11 8.60 6.42 7.46
C TYR A 11 8.83 5.89 6.05
N SER A 12 10.09 5.76 5.64
CA SER A 12 10.45 5.07 4.40
C SER A 12 10.85 3.63 4.68
N ALA A 13 10.42 2.70 3.82
CA ALA A 13 10.86 1.31 3.89
C ALA A 13 11.11 0.75 2.48
N LYS A 14 12.09 -0.15 2.40
CA LYS A 14 12.41 -0.88 1.18
C LYS A 14 11.50 -2.10 1.06
N VAL A 15 10.90 -2.26 -0.11
CA VAL A 15 10.10 -3.43 -0.48
C VAL A 15 10.65 -4.05 -1.74
N ILE A 16 10.66 -5.38 -1.81
CA ILE A 16 11.12 -6.12 -2.97
C ILE A 16 9.89 -6.67 -3.67
N LEU A 17 9.66 -6.25 -4.91
CA LEU A 17 8.45 -6.56 -5.66
C LEU A 17 8.79 -7.05 -7.08
N THR A 18 8.00 -7.99 -7.59
CA THR A 18 7.92 -8.28 -9.02
C THR A 18 7.03 -7.26 -9.74
N LYS A 19 7.06 -7.25 -11.09
CA LYS A 19 6.16 -6.41 -11.89
C LYS A 19 4.68 -6.63 -11.55
N ASP A 20 4.28 -7.90 -11.40
CA ASP A 20 2.90 -8.27 -11.09
C ASP A 20 2.51 -7.80 -9.68
N GLN A 21 3.43 -7.93 -8.72
CA GLN A 21 3.23 -7.47 -7.35
C GLN A 21 3.11 -5.94 -7.26
N ILE A 22 3.85 -5.18 -8.07
CA ILE A 22 3.68 -3.72 -8.17
C ILE A 22 2.28 -3.39 -8.68
N SER A 23 1.84 -4.06 -9.76
CA SER A 23 0.48 -3.88 -10.30
C SER A 23 -0.60 -4.22 -9.27
N GLN A 24 -0.43 -5.32 -8.53
CA GLN A 24 -1.34 -5.71 -7.44
C GLN A 24 -1.36 -4.69 -6.29
N ALA A 25 -0.21 -4.13 -5.92
CA ALA A 25 -0.13 -3.09 -4.89
C ALA A 25 -0.91 -1.82 -5.31
N MET A 26 -0.77 -1.41 -6.57
CA MET A 26 -1.51 -0.28 -7.14
C MET A 26 -3.02 -0.53 -7.15
N VAL A 27 -3.46 -1.72 -7.57
CA VAL A 27 -4.88 -2.12 -7.56
C VAL A 27 -5.42 -2.14 -6.15
N ALA A 28 -4.70 -2.73 -5.19
CA ALA A 28 -5.11 -2.78 -3.79
C ALA A 28 -5.26 -1.37 -3.20
N GLN A 29 -4.26 -0.49 -3.37
CA GLN A 29 -4.32 0.87 -2.85
C GLN A 29 -5.42 1.71 -3.53
N SER A 30 -5.67 1.48 -4.82
CA SER A 30 -6.79 2.10 -5.54
C SER A 30 -8.14 1.60 -5.01
N ALA A 31 -8.27 0.31 -4.72
CA ALA A 31 -9.48 -0.25 -4.12
C ALA A 31 -9.78 0.37 -2.75
N ILE A 32 -8.74 0.59 -1.94
CA ILE A 32 -8.83 1.28 -0.64
C ILE A 32 -9.25 2.73 -0.81
N LEU A 33 -8.70 3.45 -1.78
CA LEU A 33 -9.09 4.83 -2.08
C LEU A 33 -10.57 4.92 -2.48
N GLU A 34 -11.00 4.13 -3.46
CA GLU A 34 -12.34 4.24 -4.04
C GLU A 34 -13.42 3.64 -3.12
N ASN A 35 -13.18 2.44 -2.59
CA ASN A 35 -14.17 1.65 -1.86
C ASN A 35 -13.92 1.63 -0.34
N GLY A 36 -12.79 2.12 0.15
CA GLY A 36 -12.56 2.34 1.58
C GLY A 36 -12.84 3.79 1.99
N LEU A 37 -12.29 4.76 1.26
CA LEU A 37 -12.29 6.17 1.68
C LEU A 37 -13.42 7.01 1.06
N LYS A 38 -13.63 6.90 -0.26
CA LYS A 38 -14.58 7.76 -0.96
C LYS A 38 -16.04 7.36 -0.73
N ILE A 39 -16.40 6.14 -1.10
CA ILE A 39 -17.80 5.65 -1.10
C ILE A 39 -18.08 4.74 0.11
N PHE A 40 -17.06 4.08 0.65
CA PHE A 40 -17.15 2.99 1.63
C PHE A 40 -18.11 1.86 1.20
N ASP A 41 -17.56 0.88 0.49
CA ASP A 41 -18.20 -0.38 0.11
C ASP A 41 -17.30 -1.54 0.58
N GLY A 42 -17.59 -2.05 1.78
CA GLY A 42 -16.76 -3.04 2.46
C GLY A 42 -16.70 -4.39 1.75
N GLU A 43 -17.80 -4.84 1.16
CA GLU A 43 -17.85 -6.11 0.43
C GLU A 43 -17.00 -6.04 -0.83
N LYS A 44 -17.17 -4.97 -1.62
CA LYS A 44 -16.38 -4.73 -2.82
C LYS A 44 -14.90 -4.53 -2.50
N LEU A 45 -14.58 -3.82 -1.41
CA LEU A 45 -13.22 -3.66 -0.93
C LEU A 45 -12.57 -5.01 -0.62
N VAL A 46 -13.23 -5.87 0.14
CA VAL A 46 -12.71 -7.22 0.47
C VAL A 46 -12.51 -8.07 -0.79
N ASN A 47 -13.46 -8.03 -1.72
CA ASN A 47 -13.35 -8.77 -2.99
C ASN A 47 -12.16 -8.31 -3.83
N LEU A 48 -11.94 -7.00 -3.97
CA LEU A 48 -10.79 -6.45 -4.70
C LEU A 48 -9.46 -6.76 -3.99
N LEU A 49 -9.43 -6.70 -2.67
CA LEU A 49 -8.24 -7.04 -1.88
C LEU A 49 -7.89 -8.53 -1.98
N ASN A 50 -8.87 -9.43 -2.02
CA ASN A 50 -8.63 -10.86 -2.24
C ASN A 50 -7.87 -11.13 -3.55
N GLY A 51 -8.16 -10.38 -4.62
CA GLY A 51 -7.42 -10.45 -5.89
C GLY A 51 -5.95 -10.02 -5.79
N ALA A 52 -5.58 -9.30 -4.71
CA ALA A 52 -4.23 -8.85 -4.42
C ALA A 52 -3.64 -9.52 -3.16
N ALA A 53 -4.18 -10.65 -2.70
CA ALA A 53 -3.84 -11.26 -1.41
C ALA A 53 -2.33 -11.45 -1.16
N VAL A 54 -1.57 -11.79 -2.21
CA VAL A 54 -0.11 -12.00 -2.16
C VAL A 54 0.65 -10.73 -1.71
N ILE A 55 0.13 -9.54 -2.01
CA ILE A 55 0.79 -8.26 -1.68
C ILE A 55 0.36 -7.70 -0.32
N ILE A 56 -0.74 -8.19 0.26
CA ILE A 56 -1.33 -7.66 1.50
C ILE A 56 -0.32 -7.75 2.66
N GLY A 57 0.36 -8.89 2.79
CA GLY A 57 1.36 -9.09 3.85
C GLY A 57 2.60 -8.20 3.68
N ALA A 58 3.05 -8.00 2.45
CA ALA A 58 4.26 -7.22 2.16
C ALA A 58 4.04 -5.70 2.31
N ILE A 59 2.89 -5.20 1.86
CA ILE A 59 2.63 -3.76 1.78
C ILE A 59 1.80 -3.27 2.96
N PHE A 60 0.76 -4.00 3.38
CA PHE A 60 -0.26 -3.48 4.30
C PHE A 60 -0.17 -4.03 5.73
N LEU A 61 0.84 -4.84 6.06
CA LEU A 61 1.08 -5.43 7.38
C LEU A 61 -0.08 -6.31 7.90
N LYS A 62 -0.92 -6.82 6.99
CA LYS A 62 -2.03 -7.73 7.30
C LYS A 62 -1.95 -8.99 6.47
N ASN A 63 -2.40 -10.10 7.06
CA ASN A 63 -2.32 -11.42 6.43
C ASN A 63 -3.62 -11.81 5.70
N SER A 64 -4.67 -10.98 5.75
CA SER A 64 -5.94 -11.27 5.07
C SER A 64 -6.67 -10.00 4.61
N ALA A 65 -7.41 -10.11 3.50
CA ALA A 65 -8.25 -9.06 2.95
C ALA A 65 -9.37 -8.63 3.90
N VAL A 66 -10.01 -9.61 4.57
CA VAL A 66 -11.07 -9.35 5.57
C VAL A 66 -10.51 -8.56 6.75
N GLY A 67 -9.36 -8.96 7.28
CA GLY A 67 -8.70 -8.26 8.38
C GLY A 67 -8.31 -6.84 7.99
N LEU A 68 -7.79 -6.65 6.77
CA LEU A 68 -7.46 -5.33 6.25
C LEU A 68 -8.71 -4.46 6.04
N GLY A 69 -9.78 -4.99 5.44
CA GLY A 69 -11.03 -4.25 5.23
C GLY A 69 -11.67 -3.79 6.53
N GLY A 70 -11.67 -4.63 7.57
CA GLY A 70 -12.17 -4.27 8.90
C GLY A 70 -11.36 -3.16 9.56
N VAL A 71 -10.03 -3.21 9.44
CA VAL A 71 -9.14 -2.14 9.92
C VAL A 71 -9.33 -0.85 9.14
N ILE A 72 -9.50 -0.92 7.82
CA ILE A 72 -9.73 0.28 7.00
C ILE A 72 -11.02 0.98 7.41
N HIS A 73 -12.08 0.21 7.62
CA HIS A 73 -13.35 0.75 8.08
C HIS A 73 -13.22 1.45 9.44
N SER A 74 -12.53 0.83 10.40
CA SER A 74 -12.36 1.41 11.74
C SER A 74 -11.42 2.63 11.75
N VAL A 75 -10.39 2.67 10.91
CA VAL A 75 -9.53 3.86 10.72
C VAL A 75 -10.34 5.00 10.15
N PHE A 76 -11.04 4.77 9.03
CA PHE A 76 -11.72 5.86 8.33
C PHE A 76 -12.93 6.36 9.12
N SER A 77 -13.75 5.49 9.70
CA SER A 77 -14.83 5.92 10.61
C SER A 77 -14.34 6.80 11.77
N ALA A 78 -13.13 6.59 12.29
CA ALA A 78 -12.56 7.38 13.39
C ALA A 78 -11.93 8.72 12.95
N ILE A 79 -11.49 8.85 11.69
CA ILE A 79 -10.71 10.00 11.20
C ILE A 79 -11.57 11.02 10.39
N LEU A 80 -12.86 10.73 10.19
CA LEU A 80 -13.80 11.45 9.32
C LEU A 80 -14.47 12.74 9.88
N PRO A 81 -13.74 13.74 10.42
CA PRO A 81 -14.19 15.12 10.19
C PRO A 81 -13.26 15.90 9.24
N GLY A 82 -13.82 16.32 8.11
CA GLY A 82 -13.31 17.42 7.27
C GLY A 82 -11.95 17.20 6.60
N SER A 83 -11.02 18.12 6.85
CA SER A 83 -9.74 18.30 6.12
C SER A 83 -8.79 17.11 6.15
N ARG A 84 -8.93 16.20 7.13
CA ARG A 84 -8.11 14.99 7.23
C ARG A 84 -8.42 13.98 6.13
N LYS A 85 -9.68 13.89 5.68
CA LYS A 85 -10.09 13.01 4.57
C LYS A 85 -9.37 13.39 3.28
N GLN A 86 -9.40 14.67 2.91
CA GLN A 86 -8.77 15.15 1.68
C GLN A 86 -7.25 14.93 1.67
N LYS A 87 -6.59 15.16 2.82
CA LYS A 87 -5.16 14.86 2.96
C LYS A 87 -4.86 13.38 2.71
N LEU A 88 -5.63 12.48 3.32
CA LEU A 88 -5.46 11.03 3.14
C LEU A 88 -5.72 10.59 1.69
N GLU A 89 -6.74 11.15 1.04
CA GLU A 89 -7.00 10.89 -0.38
C GLU A 89 -5.81 11.27 -1.25
N ASN A 90 -5.21 12.44 -1.00
CA ASN A 90 -4.04 12.90 -1.75
C ASN A 90 -2.83 11.99 -1.51
N MET A 91 -2.56 11.60 -0.26
CA MET A 91 -1.44 10.69 0.04
C MET A 91 -1.62 9.31 -0.59
N LEU A 92 -2.84 8.76 -0.58
CA LEU A 92 -3.15 7.49 -1.25
C LEU A 92 -2.91 7.58 -2.76
N LYS A 93 -3.38 8.67 -3.40
CA LYS A 93 -3.14 8.94 -4.83
C LYS A 93 -1.65 9.09 -5.13
N ASP A 94 -0.92 9.82 -4.29
CA ASP A 94 0.50 10.06 -4.47
C ASP A 94 1.31 8.77 -4.34
N GLY A 95 0.95 7.86 -3.42
CA GLY A 95 1.59 6.54 -3.37
C GLY A 95 1.27 5.66 -4.58
N ILE A 96 0.06 5.76 -5.15
CA ILE A 96 -0.29 5.03 -6.38
C ILE A 96 0.54 5.55 -7.56
N ILE A 97 0.49 6.87 -7.79
CA ILE A 97 1.08 7.52 -8.96
C ILE A 97 2.59 7.67 -8.82
N SER A 98 3.07 8.19 -7.69
CA SER A 98 4.48 8.51 -7.51
C SER A 98 5.26 7.40 -6.81
N GLY A 99 4.59 6.56 -6.01
CA GLY A 99 5.18 5.45 -5.28
C GLY A 99 5.53 4.27 -6.18
N TYR A 100 4.50 3.62 -6.70
CA TYR A 100 4.63 2.36 -7.44
C TYR A 100 5.00 2.53 -8.91
N MET A 101 4.55 3.61 -9.56
CA MET A 101 4.68 3.76 -11.02
C MET A 101 6.13 3.75 -11.50
N LYS A 102 7.07 4.36 -10.76
CA LYS A 102 8.50 4.29 -11.12
C LYS A 102 9.04 2.87 -11.16
N GLY A 103 8.62 2.02 -10.22
CA GLY A 103 8.99 0.61 -10.23
C GLY A 103 8.35 -0.14 -11.41
N LEU A 104 7.09 0.18 -11.72
CA LEU A 104 6.38 -0.41 -12.85
C LEU A 104 7.01 -0.02 -14.19
N ASP A 105 7.37 1.26 -14.36
CA ASP A 105 8.04 1.80 -15.55
C ASP A 105 9.41 1.15 -15.72
N PHE A 106 10.21 1.09 -14.64
CA PHE A 106 11.50 0.42 -14.64
C PHE A 106 11.39 -1.05 -15.05
N MET A 107 10.46 -1.79 -14.44
CA MET A 107 10.22 -3.21 -14.75
C MET A 107 9.62 -3.43 -16.14
N SER A 108 8.90 -2.45 -16.69
CA SER A 108 8.37 -2.52 -18.04
C SER A 108 9.45 -2.26 -19.08
N ALA A 109 10.37 -1.33 -18.83
CA ALA A 109 11.49 -1.03 -19.71
C ALA A 109 12.61 -2.09 -19.67
N ASN A 110 12.77 -2.80 -18.54
CA ASN A 110 13.89 -3.72 -18.32
C ASN A 110 13.43 -5.16 -17.99
N GLY A 111 12.18 -5.49 -18.26
CA GLY A 111 11.55 -6.75 -17.85
C GLY A 111 12.18 -8.00 -18.44
N ASP A 112 12.95 -7.88 -19.52
CA ASP A 112 13.72 -9.00 -20.08
C ASP A 112 14.94 -9.35 -19.24
N ARG A 113 15.52 -8.37 -18.53
CA ARG A 113 16.75 -8.49 -17.76
C ARG A 113 16.51 -8.72 -16.27
N TYR A 114 15.48 -8.11 -15.69
CA TYR A 114 15.22 -8.14 -14.25
C TYR A 114 13.88 -8.83 -13.93
N ASP A 115 13.82 -9.61 -12.84
CA ASP A 115 12.60 -10.26 -12.35
C ASP A 115 12.01 -9.59 -11.10
N MET A 116 12.83 -8.87 -10.34
CA MET A 116 12.44 -8.17 -9.12
C MET A 116 13.12 -6.80 -9.03
N VAL A 117 12.48 -5.88 -8.32
CA VAL A 117 13.01 -4.56 -8.00
C VAL A 117 12.85 -4.27 -6.53
N GLU A 118 13.87 -3.67 -5.92
CA GLU A 118 13.76 -3.05 -4.60
C GLU A 118 13.33 -1.60 -4.79
N ILE A 119 12.23 -1.23 -4.15
CA ILE A 119 11.67 0.11 -4.15
C ILE A 119 11.66 0.62 -2.71
N GLU A 120 12.28 1.77 -2.49
CA GLU A 120 12.10 2.54 -1.27
C GLU A 120 10.80 3.34 -1.39
N LEU A 121 9.85 3.08 -0.51
CA LEU A 121 8.54 3.72 -0.47
C LEU A 121 8.35 4.48 0.84
N PRO A 122 7.86 5.73 0.80
CA PRO A 122 7.32 6.40 1.98
C PRO A 122 5.97 5.78 2.33
N PHE A 123 5.83 5.38 3.59
CA PHE A 123 4.62 4.81 4.17
C PHE A 123 4.01 5.75 5.19
N TYR A 124 2.68 5.78 5.19
CA TYR A 124 1.87 6.34 6.26
C TYR A 124 1.19 5.19 6.99
N GLU A 125 1.47 5.02 8.28
CA GLU A 125 0.97 3.91 9.11
C GLU A 125 0.03 4.41 10.21
N PHE A 126 -1.15 3.82 10.24
CA PHE A 126 -2.08 3.85 11.35
C PHE A 126 -1.80 2.69 12.28
N VAL A 127 -1.74 2.99 13.57
CA VAL A 127 -1.59 2.00 14.63
C VAL A 127 -2.70 2.28 15.64
N ASN A 128 -3.37 1.24 16.14
CA ASN A 128 -4.28 1.39 17.26
C ASN A 128 -3.50 1.39 18.60
N THR A 129 -4.11 1.87 19.68
CA THR A 129 -3.48 1.94 21.01
C THR A 129 -2.87 0.62 21.50
N ASP A 130 -3.46 -0.50 21.11
CA ASP A 130 -3.02 -1.83 21.54
C ASP A 130 -2.03 -2.48 20.57
N ALA A 131 -1.62 -1.77 19.50
CA ALA A 131 -0.76 -2.23 18.40
C ALA A 131 -1.20 -3.53 17.69
N THR A 132 -2.40 -4.03 17.97
CA THR A 132 -2.99 -5.24 17.37
C THR A 132 -3.59 -4.97 15.98
N GLN A 133 -3.95 -3.72 15.70
CA GLN A 133 -4.47 -3.24 14.43
C GLN A 133 -3.54 -2.15 13.89
N ASN A 134 -2.67 -2.56 12.98
CA ASN A 134 -1.85 -1.66 12.18
C ASN A 134 -2.27 -1.74 10.71
N TRP A 135 -2.12 -0.63 10.01
CA TRP A 135 -2.29 -0.58 8.57
C TRP A 135 -1.40 0.54 8.05
N ARG A 136 -0.60 0.27 7.02
CA ARG A 136 0.10 1.30 6.25
C ARG A 136 -0.28 1.33 4.79
N PHE A 137 -0.07 2.46 4.14
CA PHE A 137 -0.16 2.61 2.68
C PHE A 137 1.00 3.47 2.18
N ALA A 138 1.40 3.30 0.92
CA ALA A 138 2.41 4.16 0.32
C ALA A 138 1.83 5.58 0.16
N SER A 139 2.56 6.61 0.58
CA SER A 139 2.03 7.98 0.70
C SER A 139 2.66 9.01 -0.23
N GLY A 140 3.65 8.61 -1.02
CA GLY A 140 4.44 9.55 -1.81
C GLY A 140 5.39 8.88 -2.80
N GLY A 141 6.35 9.67 -3.30
CA GLY A 141 7.29 9.27 -4.33
C GLY A 141 8.20 8.10 -3.94
N GLY A 142 8.17 7.04 -4.72
CA GLY A 142 9.05 5.90 -4.58
C GLY A 142 10.40 6.13 -5.26
N ARG A 143 11.36 5.27 -4.95
CA ARG A 143 12.67 5.23 -5.60
C ARG A 143 13.11 3.78 -5.80
N VAL A 144 13.40 3.41 -7.04
CA VAL A 144 14.08 2.14 -7.33
C VAL A 144 15.50 2.24 -6.79
N THR A 145 15.92 1.29 -5.97
CA THR A 145 17.23 1.30 -5.30
C THR A 145 18.18 0.24 -5.85
N ARG A 146 17.62 -0.86 -6.37
CA ARG A 146 18.34 -1.94 -7.05
C ARG A 146 17.37 -2.89 -7.75
N ALA A 147 17.85 -3.65 -8.71
CA ALA A 147 17.09 -4.67 -9.42
C ALA A 147 17.82 -6.01 -9.45
N LYS A 148 17.06 -7.10 -9.44
CA LYS A 148 17.61 -8.46 -9.46
C LYS A 148 17.66 -8.98 -10.88
N VAL A 149 18.86 -9.32 -11.36
CA VAL A 149 19.05 -9.91 -12.69
C VAL A 149 18.45 -11.30 -12.71
N LYS A 150 17.74 -11.65 -13.78
CA LYS A 150 17.22 -13.02 -13.97
C LYS A 150 18.36 -14.03 -13.93
N GLY A 151 18.29 -14.97 -12.99
CA GLY A 151 19.35 -15.97 -12.77
C GLY A 151 20.67 -15.41 -12.22
N GLY A 152 20.70 -14.14 -11.81
CA GLY A 152 21.89 -13.45 -11.33
C GLY A 152 21.69 -12.73 -10.00
N GLY A 153 22.62 -11.82 -9.69
CA GLY A 153 22.63 -11.02 -8.47
C GLY A 153 21.85 -9.71 -8.56
N TRP A 154 21.96 -8.91 -7.49
CA TRP A 154 21.41 -7.56 -7.43
C TRP A 154 22.35 -6.53 -8.08
N GLN A 155 21.76 -5.53 -8.73
CA GLN A 155 22.46 -4.40 -9.34
C GLN A 155 21.80 -3.09 -8.90
N GLU A 156 22.61 -2.11 -8.53
CA GLU A 156 22.17 -0.75 -8.15
C GLU A 156 21.85 0.13 -9.36
#